data_AF-A0A673MQE3-F1
#
_entry.id   AF-A0A673MQE3-F1
#
_cell.length_a   1.000
_cell.length_b   1.000
_cell.length_c   1.000
_cell.angle_alpha   90.00
_cell.angle_beta   90.00
_cell.angle_gamma   90.00
#
_symmetry.space_group_name_H-M   'P 1'
#
loop_
_entity.id
_entity.type
_entity.pdbx_description
1 polymer ?
#
loop_
_entity_poly.entity_id
_entity_poly.type
_entity_poly.pdbx_seq_one_letter_code
_entity_poly.pdbx_strand_id
1 'polypeptide(L)'
;MISVLYSMFVAGETQHLSELRIVLMGYKLAGKSSTGNSILGREEFDLKRSAHCVKRYGEVADRHITVIEAPGLWMDVPVEFSSELLKQEILLSVSLCVPGPHAVLLIIRVDIGFKENERKVLQGHLDLLGERVWSHTIVLFTYGDSLLDTSIEQHIESEGQDLQWLLDKCGNRYHVLNNQKRSDDTQIKELLDKIEETVTQNNGCYFEIDRKILQEIKERRRAEEKRGLLFSPDLHAEMSRSWEKPYSS
;
A
#
# COMPACT_ATOMS: atom_id res chain seq x y z
N MET A 1 -37.15 -10.22 7.95
CA MET A 1 -36.46 -11.13 8.86
C MET A 1 -35.03 -11.27 8.36
N ILE A 2 -34.14 -10.40 8.83
CA ILE A 2 -32.73 -10.38 8.41
C ILE A 2 -31.97 -11.22 9.41
N SER A 3 -31.33 -12.27 8.91
CA SER A 3 -30.57 -13.25 9.68
C SER A 3 -29.35 -12.59 10.28
N VAL A 4 -29.36 -12.40 11.60
CA VAL A 4 -28.22 -11.99 12.40
C VAL A 4 -27.31 -13.22 12.56
N LEU A 5 -26.36 -13.40 11.65
CA LEU A 5 -25.31 -14.39 11.84
C LEU A 5 -24.20 -13.74 12.67
N TYR A 6 -24.26 -14.00 13.97
CA TYR A 6 -23.13 -13.90 14.89
C TYR A 6 -21.92 -14.62 14.27
N SER A 7 -20.88 -13.88 13.92
CA SER A 7 -19.56 -14.47 13.69
C SER A 7 -19.07 -14.98 15.05
N MET A 8 -19.03 -16.30 15.21
CA MET A 8 -18.37 -16.92 16.35
C MET A 8 -16.87 -16.61 16.24
N PHE A 9 -16.41 -15.70 17.09
CA PHE A 9 -15.00 -15.45 17.36
C PHE A 9 -14.39 -16.76 17.89
N VAL A 10 -13.85 -17.60 17.01
CA VAL A 10 -12.92 -18.64 17.42
C VAL A 10 -11.59 -17.94 17.58
N ALA A 11 -11.21 -17.66 18.82
CA ALA A 11 -9.84 -17.33 19.17
C ALA A 11 -8.97 -18.58 18.88
N GLY A 12 -8.62 -18.77 17.62
CA GLY A 12 -7.48 -19.60 17.26
C GLY A 12 -6.22 -18.95 17.82
N GLU A 13 -5.25 -19.75 18.26
CA GLU A 13 -3.95 -19.25 18.69
C GLU A 13 -3.36 -18.37 17.56
N THR A 14 -3.34 -17.05 17.78
CA THR A 14 -2.69 -16.12 16.86
C THR A 14 -1.20 -16.40 16.91
N GLN A 15 -0.63 -16.73 15.75
CA GLN A 15 0.80 -17.02 15.67
C GLN A 15 1.56 -15.70 15.88
N HIS A 16 2.24 -15.56 17.01
CA HIS A 16 3.14 -14.45 17.25
C HIS A 16 4.36 -14.58 16.32
N LEU A 17 4.49 -13.65 15.37
CA LEU A 17 5.56 -13.66 14.37
C LEU A 17 6.70 -12.74 14.81
N SER A 18 7.93 -13.28 14.84
CA SER A 18 9.14 -12.50 15.14
C SER A 18 9.50 -11.50 14.03
N GLU A 19 8.90 -11.63 12.84
CA GLU A 19 9.11 -10.75 11.69
C GLU A 19 7.78 -10.46 10.99
N LEU A 20 7.53 -9.18 10.68
CA LEU A 20 6.39 -8.73 9.88
C LEU A 20 6.85 -7.92 8.66
N ARG A 21 6.25 -8.19 7.49
CA ARG A 21 6.56 -7.52 6.23
C ARG A 21 5.28 -6.94 5.65
N ILE A 22 5.22 -5.62 5.54
CA ILE A 22 4.00 -4.86 5.29
C ILE A 22 4.20 -3.98 4.06
N VAL A 23 3.22 -3.99 3.15
CA VAL A 23 3.18 -3.07 2.01
C VAL A 23 2.03 -2.08 2.21
N LEU A 24 2.32 -0.78 2.09
CA LEU A 24 1.34 0.30 2.18
C LEU A 24 0.93 0.73 0.77
N MET A 25 -0.37 0.64 0.47
CA MET A 25 -0.97 1.05 -0.80
C MET A 25 -2.15 1.99 -0.59
N GLY A 26 -2.52 2.75 -1.61
CA GLY A 26 -3.65 3.68 -1.56
C GLY A 26 -3.34 5.03 -2.20
N TYR A 27 -4.29 5.94 -2.15
CA TYR A 27 -4.20 7.22 -2.84
C TYR A 27 -3.06 8.11 -2.36
N LYS A 28 -2.70 9.07 -3.21
CA LYS A 28 -1.89 10.21 -2.79
C LYS A 28 -2.58 10.91 -1.63
N LEU A 29 -1.79 11.30 -0.63
CA LEU A 29 -2.27 11.99 0.57
C LEU A 29 -3.27 11.17 1.42
N ALA A 30 -3.36 9.85 1.23
CA ALA A 30 -4.14 8.96 2.09
C ALA A 30 -3.51 8.75 3.48
N GLY A 31 -2.25 9.14 3.67
CA GLY A 31 -1.52 8.99 4.93
C GLY A 31 -0.63 7.75 5.00
N LYS A 32 -0.15 7.22 3.86
CA LYS A 32 0.79 6.10 3.81
C LYS A 32 2.07 6.36 4.60
N SER A 33 2.81 7.43 4.28
CA SER A 33 4.05 7.78 4.99
C SER A 33 3.82 7.99 6.49
N SER A 34 2.74 8.68 6.88
CA SER A 34 2.37 8.85 8.29
C SER A 34 2.07 7.50 8.96
N THR A 35 1.36 6.60 8.28
CA THR A 35 1.08 5.25 8.76
C THR A 35 2.38 4.46 8.95
N GLY A 36 3.30 4.51 7.97
CA GLY A 36 4.60 3.84 8.08
C GLY A 36 5.43 4.36 9.26
N ASN A 37 5.41 5.67 9.51
CA ASN A 37 6.06 6.29 10.66
C ASN A 37 5.40 5.89 11.99
N SER A 38 4.06 5.81 12.03
CA SER A 38 3.31 5.32 13.20
C SER A 38 3.65 3.86 13.50
N ILE A 39 3.67 2.99 12.48
CA ILE A 39 4.05 1.58 12.62
C ILE A 39 5.47 1.44 13.16
N LEU A 40 6.43 2.23 12.67
CA LEU A 40 7.84 2.15 13.08
C LEU A 40 8.16 2.94 14.37
N GLY A 41 7.22 3.73 14.89
CA GLY A 41 7.41 4.59 16.06
C GLY A 41 8.40 5.75 15.86
N ARG A 42 8.77 6.09 14.61
CA ARG A 42 9.74 7.15 14.28
C ARG A 42 9.56 7.72 12.87
N GLU A 43 10.13 8.90 12.61
CA GLU A 43 10.03 9.58 11.32
C GLU A 43 11.06 9.08 10.31
N GLU A 44 10.68 8.09 9.50
CA GLU A 44 11.55 7.39 8.53
C GLU A 44 11.12 7.59 7.08
N PHE A 45 9.82 7.77 6.87
CA PHE A 45 9.21 8.09 5.59
C PHE A 45 9.08 9.62 5.46
N ASP A 46 9.69 10.18 4.42
CA ASP A 46 9.48 11.57 4.02
C ASP A 46 8.02 11.70 3.55
N LEU A 47 7.32 12.72 4.02
CA LEU A 47 5.93 13.01 3.62
C LEU A 47 5.84 13.50 2.16
N LYS A 48 6.98 13.71 1.49
CA LYS A 48 7.04 14.02 0.06
C LYS A 48 6.58 12.86 -0.80
N ARG A 49 6.01 13.21 -1.96
CA ARG A 49 5.54 12.25 -2.94
C ARG A 49 6.73 11.51 -3.57
N SER A 50 6.88 10.23 -3.29
CA SER A 50 7.81 9.36 -3.99
C SER A 50 7.17 8.76 -5.25
N ALA A 51 7.90 8.77 -6.36
CA ALA A 51 7.55 8.05 -7.58
C ALA A 51 7.94 6.56 -7.50
N HIS A 52 8.76 6.18 -6.52
CA HIS A 52 9.27 4.82 -6.33
C HIS A 52 8.91 4.27 -4.95
N CYS A 53 8.92 2.95 -4.82
CA CYS A 53 8.76 2.29 -3.54
C CYS A 53 9.86 2.69 -2.55
N VAL A 54 9.47 2.94 -1.30
CA VAL A 54 10.39 3.25 -0.22
C VAL A 54 10.33 2.13 0.80
N LYS A 55 11.47 1.49 1.07
CA LYS A 55 11.60 0.43 2.07
C LYS A 55 12.23 0.97 3.34
N ARG A 56 11.64 0.64 4.50
CA ARG A 56 12.14 0.93 5.84
C ARG A 56 11.99 -0.29 6.74
N TYR A 57 12.76 -0.31 7.81
CA TYR A 57 12.78 -1.41 8.78
C TYR A 57 12.93 -0.86 10.20
N GLY A 58 12.47 -1.61 11.20
CA GLY A 58 12.64 -1.29 12.61
C GLY A 58 12.15 -2.42 13.52
N GLU A 59 12.51 -2.33 14.79
CA GLU A 59 11.99 -3.24 15.82
C GLU A 59 10.87 -2.55 16.59
N VAL A 60 9.72 -3.21 16.69
CA VAL A 60 8.51 -2.67 17.34
C VAL A 60 7.78 -3.83 18.00
N ALA A 61 7.42 -3.66 19.27
CA ALA A 61 6.73 -4.68 20.06
C ALA A 61 7.39 -6.08 19.95
N ASP A 62 8.73 -6.12 20.07
CA ASP A 62 9.58 -7.32 19.98
C ASP A 62 9.53 -8.06 18.62
N ARG A 63 9.14 -7.36 17.55
CA ARG A 63 9.06 -7.88 16.18
C ARG A 63 9.95 -7.07 15.23
N HIS A 64 10.60 -7.75 14.29
CA HIS A 64 11.29 -7.11 13.18
C HIS A 64 10.27 -6.71 12.10
N ILE A 65 10.02 -5.42 11.94
CA ILE A 65 9.06 -4.92 10.96
C ILE A 65 9.79 -4.36 9.75
N THR A 66 9.41 -4.83 8.56
CA THR A 66 9.72 -4.21 7.28
C THR A 66 8.46 -3.54 6.74
N VAL A 67 8.56 -2.26 6.39
CA VAL A 67 7.47 -1.50 5.76
C VAL A 67 7.92 -1.02 4.39
N ILE A 68 7.07 -1.24 3.39
CA ILE A 68 7.26 -0.74 2.03
C ILE A 68 6.12 0.19 1.69
N GLU A 69 6.44 1.47 1.45
CA GLU A 69 5.49 2.41 0.90
C GLU A 69 5.51 2.32 -0.63
N ALA A 70 4.39 1.95 -1.25
CA ALA A 70 4.20 2.05 -2.69
C ALA A 70 3.83 3.47 -3.12
N PRO A 71 4.10 3.88 -4.37
CA PRO A 71 3.68 5.19 -4.87
C PRO A 71 2.17 5.42 -4.75
N GLY A 72 1.78 6.67 -4.51
CA GLY A 72 0.37 7.01 -4.34
C GLY A 72 -0.42 7.01 -5.65
N LEU A 73 -1.60 6.41 -5.60
CA LEU A 73 -2.56 6.38 -6.71
C LEU A 73 -3.27 7.73 -6.86
N TRP A 74 -3.60 8.11 -8.10
CA TRP A 74 -4.50 9.24 -8.37
C TRP A 74 -5.94 8.76 -8.24
N MET A 75 -6.83 9.55 -7.62
CA MET A 75 -8.21 9.14 -7.35
C MET A 75 -9.07 9.01 -8.62
N ASP A 76 -8.67 9.68 -9.70
CA ASP A 76 -9.41 9.89 -10.93
C ASP A 76 -8.75 9.23 -12.16
N VAL A 77 -7.66 8.49 -11.97
CA VAL A 77 -6.93 7.83 -13.07
C VAL A 77 -7.08 6.31 -12.97
N PRO A 78 -7.90 5.69 -13.83
CA PRO A 78 -7.99 4.24 -13.96
C PRO A 78 -6.65 3.59 -14.34
N VAL A 79 -6.49 2.31 -14.00
CA VAL A 79 -5.22 1.58 -14.19
C VAL A 79 -4.79 1.54 -15.65
N GLU A 80 -5.72 1.44 -16.59
CA GLU A 80 -5.45 1.45 -18.03
C GLU A 80 -4.74 2.73 -18.50
N PHE A 81 -5.03 3.87 -17.87
CA PHE A 81 -4.44 5.18 -18.18
C PHE A 81 -3.26 5.56 -17.28
N SER A 82 -2.99 4.77 -16.23
CA SER A 82 -1.82 4.95 -15.38
C SER A 82 -0.51 4.70 -16.11
N SER A 83 0.54 5.43 -15.71
CA SER A 83 1.88 5.26 -16.28
C SER A 83 2.42 3.86 -16.05
N GLU A 84 3.22 3.38 -17.00
CA GLU A 84 3.87 2.08 -16.89
C GLU A 84 4.78 2.01 -15.66
N LEU A 85 5.48 3.10 -15.33
CA LEU A 85 6.28 3.21 -14.10
C LEU A 85 5.44 2.95 -12.85
N LEU A 86 4.22 3.50 -12.75
CA LEU A 86 3.37 3.28 -11.58
C LEU A 86 2.95 1.81 -11.46
N LYS A 87 2.58 1.19 -12.59
CA LYS A 87 2.21 -0.25 -12.64
C LYS A 87 3.38 -1.12 -12.20
N GLN A 88 4.58 -0.86 -12.71
CA GLN A 88 5.80 -1.56 -12.32
C GLN A 88 6.09 -1.39 -10.83
N GLU A 89 6.00 -0.18 -10.29
CA GLU A 89 6.27 0.07 -8.87
C GLU A 89 5.25 -0.62 -7.94
N ILE A 90 3.97 -0.70 -8.31
CA ILE A 90 2.97 -1.48 -7.57
C ILE A 90 3.39 -2.96 -7.51
N LEU A 91 3.75 -3.54 -8.65
CA LEU A 91 4.17 -4.95 -8.73
C LEU A 91 5.51 -5.20 -8.01
N LEU A 92 6.41 -4.23 -8.03
CA LEU A 92 7.69 -4.31 -7.33
C LEU A 92 7.52 -4.19 -5.81
N SER A 93 6.54 -3.42 -5.33
CA SER A 93 6.30 -3.18 -3.90
C SER A 93 6.24 -4.48 -3.09
N VAL A 94 5.52 -5.49 -3.59
CA VAL A 94 5.39 -6.80 -2.94
C VAL A 94 6.67 -7.63 -3.04
N SER A 95 7.47 -7.45 -4.10
CA SER A 95 8.69 -8.23 -4.33
C SER A 95 9.91 -7.74 -3.56
N LEU A 96 9.85 -6.51 -3.06
CA LEU A 96 10.91 -5.91 -2.25
C LEU A 96 10.90 -6.46 -0.80
N CYS A 97 9.83 -7.15 -0.42
CA CYS A 97 9.73 -8.00 0.76
C CYS A 97 10.06 -9.44 0.37
N VAL A 98 11.20 -9.98 0.82
CA VAL A 98 11.53 -11.39 0.60
C VAL A 98 11.12 -12.18 1.85
N PRO A 99 10.43 -13.32 1.73
CA PRO A 99 9.94 -13.95 0.49
C PRO A 99 8.64 -13.36 -0.10
N GLY A 100 7.93 -12.53 0.67
CA GLY A 100 6.73 -11.78 0.26
C GLY A 100 6.11 -11.08 1.46
N PRO A 101 5.18 -10.12 1.30
CA PRO A 101 4.57 -9.43 2.44
C PRO A 101 3.57 -10.34 3.17
N HIS A 102 3.51 -10.19 4.49
CA HIS A 102 2.48 -10.80 5.33
C HIS A 102 1.13 -10.11 5.15
N ALA A 103 1.14 -8.78 4.95
CA ALA A 103 -0.07 -8.01 4.70
C ALA A 103 0.17 -6.85 3.73
N VAL A 104 -0.88 -6.51 2.99
CA VAL A 104 -1.05 -5.26 2.28
C VAL A 104 -2.02 -4.39 3.07
N LEU A 105 -1.59 -3.21 3.50
CA LEU A 105 -2.47 -2.23 4.12
C LEU A 105 -2.95 -1.27 3.04
N LEU A 106 -4.25 -1.34 2.74
CA LEU A 106 -4.92 -0.44 1.81
C LEU A 106 -5.43 0.78 2.59
N ILE A 107 -4.73 1.90 2.43
CA ILE A 107 -4.98 3.12 3.21
C ILE A 107 -6.17 3.90 2.62
N ILE A 108 -7.22 4.04 3.41
CA ILE A 108 -8.44 4.78 3.09
C ILE A 108 -8.63 5.87 4.15
N ARG A 109 -8.99 7.08 3.73
CA ARG A 109 -9.29 8.17 4.66
C ARG A 109 -10.77 8.13 5.02
N VAL A 110 -11.11 8.26 6.30
CA VAL A 110 -12.52 8.34 6.73
C VAL A 110 -13.14 9.72 6.49
N ASP A 111 -12.31 10.77 6.34
CA ASP A 111 -12.75 12.15 6.18
C ASP A 111 -13.01 12.56 4.72
N ILE A 112 -12.87 11.61 3.77
CA ILE A 112 -13.15 11.80 2.35
C ILE A 112 -14.11 10.70 1.90
N GLY A 113 -15.14 11.08 1.15
CA GLY A 113 -16.10 10.12 0.61
C GLY A 113 -15.45 9.09 -0.30
N PHE A 114 -15.93 7.86 -0.21
CA PHE A 114 -15.52 6.71 -1.00
C PHE A 114 -16.67 6.27 -1.91
N LYS A 115 -16.55 6.51 -3.22
CA LYS A 115 -17.59 6.21 -4.20
C LYS A 115 -17.09 5.22 -5.25
N GLU A 116 -17.96 4.91 -6.19
CA GLU A 116 -17.72 3.91 -7.24
C GLU A 116 -16.44 4.18 -8.03
N ASN A 117 -16.15 5.44 -8.34
CA ASN A 117 -14.94 5.80 -9.09
C ASN A 117 -13.67 5.47 -8.29
N GLU A 118 -13.66 5.82 -7.01
CA GLU A 118 -12.56 5.50 -6.11
C GLU A 118 -12.36 3.97 -6.04
N ARG A 119 -13.45 3.23 -5.78
CA ARG A 119 -13.43 1.77 -5.74
C ARG A 119 -12.83 1.16 -7.01
N LYS A 120 -13.28 1.60 -8.20
CA LYS A 120 -12.80 1.09 -9.49
C LYS A 120 -11.31 1.34 -9.68
N VAL A 121 -10.82 2.53 -9.30
CA VAL A 121 -9.41 2.87 -9.38
C VAL A 121 -8.57 1.98 -8.46
N LEU A 122 -8.95 1.81 -7.19
CA LEU A 122 -8.19 0.95 -6.27
C LEU A 122 -8.20 -0.50 -6.75
N GLN A 123 -9.37 -1.00 -7.14
CA GLN A 123 -9.53 -2.35 -7.64
C GLN A 123 -8.59 -2.61 -8.81
N GLY A 124 -8.61 -1.76 -9.86
CA GLY A 124 -7.77 -1.97 -11.04
C GLY A 124 -6.27 -1.98 -10.74
N HIS A 125 -5.81 -1.17 -9.78
CA HIS A 125 -4.40 -1.14 -9.40
C HIS A 125 -4.00 -2.33 -8.52
N LEU A 126 -4.85 -2.76 -7.58
CA LEU A 126 -4.57 -3.95 -6.76
C LEU A 126 -4.64 -5.23 -7.60
N ASP A 127 -5.55 -5.30 -8.58
CA ASP A 127 -5.71 -6.46 -9.45
C ASP A 127 -4.49 -6.73 -10.34
N LEU A 128 -3.55 -5.76 -10.49
CA LEU A 128 -2.23 -6.01 -11.09
C LEU A 128 -1.45 -7.10 -10.32
N LEU A 129 -1.65 -7.19 -9.01
CA LEU A 129 -1.01 -8.19 -8.14
C LEU A 129 -1.73 -9.56 -8.21
N GLY A 130 -2.86 -9.63 -8.92
CA GLY A 130 -3.69 -10.82 -9.05
C GLY A 130 -4.64 -11.02 -7.87
N GLU A 131 -5.69 -11.82 -8.10
CA GLU A 131 -6.82 -12.01 -7.17
C GLU A 131 -6.41 -12.42 -5.74
N ARG A 132 -5.30 -13.15 -5.60
CA ARG A 132 -4.83 -13.61 -4.28
C ARG A 132 -4.42 -12.46 -3.36
N VAL A 133 -4.08 -11.27 -3.88
CA VAL A 133 -3.66 -10.14 -3.04
C VAL A 133 -4.76 -9.76 -2.03
N TRP A 134 -6.02 -9.84 -2.44
CA TRP A 134 -7.18 -9.48 -1.61
C TRP A 134 -7.25 -10.31 -0.33
N SER A 135 -6.83 -11.58 -0.37
CA SER A 135 -6.73 -12.45 0.81
C SER A 135 -5.66 -12.02 1.81
N HIS A 136 -4.73 -11.14 1.45
CA HIS A 136 -3.69 -10.58 2.32
C HIS A 136 -3.89 -9.07 2.58
N THR A 137 -4.99 -8.48 2.08
CA THR A 137 -5.27 -7.06 2.23
C THR A 137 -6.12 -6.78 3.47
N ILE A 138 -5.72 -5.76 4.23
CA ILE A 138 -6.47 -5.16 5.33
C ILE A 138 -6.75 -3.70 4.94
N VAL A 139 -8.00 -3.27 5.07
CA VAL A 139 -8.36 -1.85 4.88
C VAL A 139 -7.96 -1.07 6.13
N LEU A 140 -7.01 -0.13 5.99
CA LEU A 140 -6.59 0.72 7.09
C LEU A 140 -7.22 2.10 6.93
N PHE A 141 -8.16 2.41 7.81
CA PHE A 141 -8.80 3.72 7.90
C PHE A 141 -7.89 4.71 8.62
N THR A 142 -7.51 5.80 7.97
CA THR A 142 -6.75 6.90 8.58
C THR A 142 -7.65 8.08 8.88
N TYR A 143 -7.14 9.04 9.67
CA TYR A 143 -7.91 10.17 10.20
C TYR A 143 -9.06 9.72 11.12
N GLY A 144 -8.83 8.66 11.92
CA GLY A 144 -9.84 8.12 12.82
C GLY A 144 -10.42 9.13 13.83
N ASP A 145 -9.70 10.22 14.12
CA ASP A 145 -10.21 11.37 14.89
C ASP A 145 -11.38 12.10 14.22
N SER A 146 -11.51 12.00 12.89
CA SER A 146 -12.59 12.63 12.12
C SER A 146 -13.92 11.89 12.26
N LEU A 147 -13.94 10.70 12.85
CA LEU A 147 -15.18 9.96 13.15
C LEU A 147 -15.98 10.59 14.29
N LEU A 148 -15.33 11.37 15.18
CA LEU A 148 -15.96 11.97 16.37
C LEU A 148 -16.72 10.92 17.20
N ASP A 149 -18.04 11.06 17.31
CA ASP A 149 -18.94 10.14 18.04
C ASP A 149 -19.52 9.01 17.16
N THR A 150 -19.14 8.97 15.88
CA THR A 150 -19.60 7.94 14.93
C THR A 150 -18.68 6.73 15.02
N SER A 151 -19.25 5.52 15.16
CA SER A 151 -18.43 4.31 15.09
C SER A 151 -17.94 4.05 13.66
N ILE A 152 -16.87 3.28 13.50
CA ILE A 152 -16.38 2.93 12.17
C ILE A 152 -17.42 2.11 11.39
N GLU A 153 -18.19 1.27 12.06
CA GLU A 153 -19.28 0.49 11.47
C GLU A 153 -20.40 1.40 10.94
N GLN A 154 -20.81 2.40 11.72
CA GLN A 154 -21.79 3.39 11.27
C GLN A 154 -21.27 4.19 10.06
N HIS A 155 -19.99 4.54 10.05
CA HIS A 155 -19.36 5.19 8.89
C HIS A 155 -19.43 4.28 7.65
N ILE A 156 -19.04 3.01 7.77
CA ILE A 156 -19.09 2.01 6.68
C ILE A 156 -20.51 1.85 6.13
N GLU A 157 -21.51 1.75 7.02
CA GLU A 157 -22.92 1.67 6.63
C GLU A 157 -23.37 2.93 5.86
N SER A 158 -22.97 4.11 6.34
CA SER A 158 -23.35 5.40 5.74
C SER A 158 -22.66 5.71 4.41
N GLU A 159 -21.43 5.22 4.20
CA GLU A 159 -20.62 5.54 3.02
C GLU A 159 -21.18 4.86 1.76
N GLY A 160 -21.76 3.67 1.94
CA GLY A 160 -22.55 2.95 0.97
C GLY A 160 -21.90 1.67 0.41
N GLN A 161 -22.53 1.14 -0.63
CA GLN A 161 -22.24 -0.19 -1.19
C GLN A 161 -20.79 -0.36 -1.70
N ASP A 162 -20.15 0.72 -2.17
CA ASP A 162 -18.81 0.62 -2.75
C ASP A 162 -17.74 0.36 -1.69
N LEU A 163 -17.85 0.99 -0.51
CA LEU A 163 -16.96 0.73 0.61
C LEU A 163 -17.24 -0.65 1.22
N GLN A 164 -18.52 -1.04 1.34
CA GLN A 164 -18.90 -2.36 1.82
C GLN A 164 -18.36 -3.46 0.90
N TRP A 165 -18.46 -3.29 -0.42
CA TRP A 165 -17.86 -4.20 -1.40
C TRP A 165 -16.35 -4.34 -1.20
N LEU A 166 -15.65 -3.23 -0.94
CA LEU A 166 -14.19 -3.26 -0.72
C LEU A 166 -13.85 -4.09 0.53
N LEU A 167 -14.62 -3.90 1.61
CA LEU A 167 -14.43 -4.64 2.86
C LEU A 167 -14.75 -6.13 2.69
N ASP A 168 -15.84 -6.47 2.02
CA ASP A 168 -16.21 -7.84 1.69
C ASP A 168 -15.11 -8.52 0.85
N LYS A 169 -14.59 -7.82 -0.16
CA LYS A 169 -13.46 -8.29 -0.98
C LYS A 169 -12.20 -8.56 -0.15
N CYS A 170 -12.00 -7.79 0.92
CA CYS A 170 -10.91 -7.95 1.88
C CYS A 170 -11.25 -8.89 3.05
N GLY A 171 -12.35 -9.66 2.98
CA GLY A 171 -12.74 -10.59 4.05
C GLY A 171 -13.16 -9.91 5.35
N ASN A 172 -13.72 -8.70 5.26
CA ASN A 172 -14.12 -7.86 6.38
C ASN A 172 -12.98 -7.51 7.35
N ARG A 173 -11.73 -7.47 6.87
CA ARG A 173 -10.56 -7.05 7.65
C ARG A 173 -10.32 -5.55 7.50
N TYR A 174 -10.46 -4.84 8.60
CA TYR A 174 -10.12 -3.43 8.68
C TYR A 174 -9.59 -3.03 10.06
N HIS A 175 -8.92 -1.88 10.11
CA HIS A 175 -8.43 -1.26 11.33
C HIS A 175 -8.51 0.27 11.21
N VAL A 176 -8.67 0.98 12.31
CA VAL A 176 -8.73 2.45 12.35
C VAL A 176 -7.50 2.99 13.05
N LEU A 177 -6.77 3.87 12.38
CA LEU A 177 -5.55 4.47 12.89
C LEU A 177 -5.69 6.00 13.00
N ASN A 178 -5.38 6.53 14.17
CA ASN A 178 -5.24 7.96 14.39
C ASN A 178 -3.76 8.36 14.39
N ASN A 179 -3.28 8.83 13.23
CA ASN A 179 -1.89 9.26 13.03
C ASN A 179 -1.47 10.49 13.87
N GLN A 180 -2.40 11.19 14.54
CA GLN A 180 -2.07 12.27 15.47
C GLN A 180 -1.71 11.75 16.88
N LYS A 181 -2.17 10.55 17.24
CA LYS A 181 -1.89 9.91 18.55
C LYS A 181 -0.74 8.91 18.45
N ARG A 182 0.42 9.36 17.97
CA ARG A 182 1.60 8.49 17.73
C ARG A 182 2.16 7.81 18.99
N SER A 183 1.84 8.31 20.19
CA SER A 183 2.27 7.71 21.46
C SER A 183 1.37 6.58 21.95
N ASP A 184 0.29 6.28 21.24
CA ASP A 184 -0.64 5.21 21.59
C ASP A 184 -0.21 3.90 20.92
N ASP A 185 0.72 3.20 21.57
CA ASP A 185 1.24 1.91 21.11
C ASP A 185 0.13 0.83 20.99
N THR A 186 -1.03 1.05 21.60
CA THR A 186 -2.17 0.11 21.57
C THR A 186 -2.70 -0.08 20.16
N GLN A 187 -2.87 1.02 19.41
CA GLN A 187 -3.37 0.97 18.02
C GLN A 187 -2.42 0.16 17.12
N ILE A 188 -1.11 0.34 17.32
CA ILE A 188 -0.11 -0.40 16.55
C ILE A 188 -0.13 -1.87 16.96
N LYS A 189 -0.16 -2.21 18.25
CA LYS A 189 -0.25 -3.61 18.70
C LYS A 189 -1.48 -4.32 18.12
N GLU A 190 -2.66 -3.72 18.20
CA GLU A 190 -3.90 -4.25 17.63
C GLU A 190 -3.82 -4.41 16.10
N LEU A 191 -3.13 -3.49 15.40
CA LEU A 191 -2.89 -3.63 13.97
C LEU A 191 -1.96 -4.81 13.66
N LEU A 192 -0.88 -5.00 14.43
CA LEU A 192 0.04 -6.13 14.25
C LEU A 192 -0.65 -7.46 14.54
N ASP A 193 -1.50 -7.53 15.56
CA ASP A 193 -2.28 -8.72 15.89
C ASP A 193 -3.25 -9.08 14.76
N LYS A 194 -3.93 -8.09 14.16
CA LYS A 194 -4.77 -8.28 12.95
C LYS A 194 -3.98 -8.77 11.73
N ILE A 195 -2.72 -8.38 11.60
CA ILE A 195 -1.82 -8.88 10.55
C ILE A 195 -1.50 -10.36 10.80
N GLU A 196 -1.21 -10.74 12.05
CA GLU A 196 -0.95 -12.14 12.42
C GLU A 196 -2.20 -13.03 12.23
N GLU A 197 -3.39 -12.51 12.55
CA GLU A 197 -4.66 -13.16 12.21
C GLU A 197 -4.82 -13.35 10.70
N THR A 198 -4.48 -12.34 9.91
CA THR A 198 -4.52 -12.41 8.44
C THR A 198 -3.57 -13.49 7.91
N VAL A 199 -2.36 -13.60 8.48
CA VAL A 199 -1.41 -14.67 8.12
C VAL A 199 -1.96 -16.04 8.51
N THR A 200 -2.56 -16.16 9.69
CA THR A 200 -3.18 -17.41 10.17
C THR A 200 -4.32 -17.85 9.26
N GLN A 201 -5.19 -16.92 8.84
CA GLN A 201 -6.26 -17.16 7.86
C GLN A 201 -5.74 -17.57 6.47
N ASN A 202 -4.50 -17.22 6.14
CA ASN A 202 -3.80 -17.65 4.93
C ASN A 202 -2.90 -18.88 5.15
N ASN A 203 -3.19 -19.69 6.17
CA ASN A 203 -2.47 -20.91 6.51
C ASN A 203 -0.97 -20.67 6.78
N GLY A 204 -0.62 -19.53 7.38
CA GLY A 204 0.77 -19.14 7.63
C GLY A 204 1.53 -18.63 6.41
N CYS A 205 0.87 -18.49 5.24
CA CYS A 205 1.52 -18.03 4.02
C CYS A 205 1.65 -16.51 4.00
N TYR A 206 2.75 -16.03 3.42
CA TYR A 206 2.87 -14.67 2.90
C TYR A 206 2.30 -14.60 1.48
N PHE A 207 2.05 -13.38 1.01
CA PHE A 207 1.64 -13.14 -0.36
C PHE A 207 2.80 -13.39 -1.33
N GLU A 208 2.63 -14.32 -2.27
CA GLU A 208 3.58 -14.59 -3.35
C GLU A 208 3.04 -14.07 -4.67
N ILE A 209 3.77 -13.15 -5.30
CA ILE A 209 3.51 -12.69 -6.66
C ILE A 209 3.97 -13.73 -7.67
N ASP A 210 3.26 -13.86 -8.80
CA ASP A 210 3.67 -14.77 -9.87
C ASP A 210 5.12 -14.47 -10.32
N ARG A 211 5.96 -15.50 -10.30
CA ARG A 211 7.39 -15.38 -10.60
C ARG A 211 7.66 -14.91 -12.02
N LYS A 212 6.81 -15.27 -12.99
CA LYS A 212 6.93 -14.83 -14.38
C LYS A 212 6.68 -13.33 -14.49
N ILE A 213 5.58 -12.87 -13.90
CA ILE A 213 5.23 -11.43 -13.82
C ILE A 213 6.39 -10.67 -13.18
N LEU A 214 6.91 -11.17 -12.06
CA LEU A 214 8.02 -10.54 -11.36
C LEU A 214 9.31 -10.48 -12.20
N GLN A 215 9.63 -11.55 -12.92
CA GLN A 215 10.81 -11.61 -13.76
C GLN A 215 10.72 -10.62 -14.92
N GLU A 216 9.59 -10.58 -15.62
CA GLU A 216 9.34 -9.65 -16.72
C GLU A 216 9.52 -8.19 -16.30
N ILE A 217 9.02 -7.82 -15.12
CA ILE A 217 9.10 -6.46 -14.59
C ILE A 217 10.53 -6.09 -14.20
N LYS A 218 11.26 -7.01 -13.56
CA LYS A 218 12.67 -6.80 -13.21
C LYS A 218 13.53 -6.65 -14.47
N GLU A 219 13.27 -7.43 -15.51
CA GLU A 219 13.97 -7.32 -16.79
C GLU A 219 13.64 -6.02 -17.50
N ARG A 220 12.36 -5.63 -17.54
CA ARG A 220 11.91 -4.37 -18.12
C ARG A 220 12.53 -3.16 -17.42
N ARG A 221 12.50 -3.12 -16.08
CA ARG A 221 13.14 -2.05 -15.29
C ARG A 221 14.64 -1.96 -15.56
N ARG A 222 15.36 -3.08 -15.58
CA ARG A 222 16.78 -3.10 -15.93
C ARG A 222 17.06 -2.59 -17.35
N ALA A 223 16.18 -2.90 -18.30
CA ALA A 223 16.31 -2.41 -19.68
C ALA A 223 16.05 -0.90 -19.78
N GLU A 224 15.07 -0.38 -19.05
CA GLU A 224 14.75 1.05 -18.96
C GLU A 224 15.85 1.84 -18.26
N GLU A 225 16.39 1.34 -17.14
CA GLU A 225 17.53 1.93 -16.45
C GLU A 225 18.77 1.97 -17.34
N LYS A 226 19.06 0.89 -18.06
CA LYS A 226 20.14 0.86 -19.08
C LYS A 226 19.89 1.86 -20.20
N ARG A 227 18.65 1.99 -20.68
CA ARG A 227 18.29 2.99 -21.71
C ARG A 227 18.45 4.41 -21.17
N GLY A 228 17.99 4.70 -19.95
CA GLY A 228 18.17 6.00 -19.30
C GLY A 228 19.64 6.35 -19.06
N LEU A 229 20.48 5.36 -18.70
CA LEU A 229 21.93 5.51 -18.62
C LEU A 229 22.59 5.69 -19.99
N LEU A 230 22.04 5.10 -21.06
CA LEU A 230 22.45 5.39 -22.44
C LEU A 230 22.00 6.79 -22.91
N PHE A 231 21.07 7.43 -22.21
CA PHE A 231 20.50 8.74 -22.54
C PHE A 231 20.85 9.83 -21.49
N SER A 232 22.14 10.00 -21.09
CA SER A 232 22.79 11.28 -20.67
C SER A 232 24.12 11.02 -19.92
N PRO A 233 25.29 11.58 -20.31
CA PRO A 233 25.56 13.04 -20.37
C PRO A 233 26.08 13.63 -21.70
N ASP A 234 26.46 12.82 -22.70
CA ASP A 234 27.18 13.35 -23.87
C ASP A 234 26.28 14.11 -24.86
N LEU A 235 24.99 13.76 -24.95
CA LEU A 235 24.04 14.43 -25.86
C LEU A 235 23.71 15.87 -25.45
N HIS A 236 23.77 16.21 -24.15
CA HIS A 236 23.55 17.59 -23.71
C HIS A 236 24.77 18.48 -24.03
N ALA A 237 25.98 17.94 -23.92
CA ALA A 237 27.21 18.62 -24.31
C ALA A 237 27.31 18.81 -25.84
N GLU A 238 26.78 17.88 -26.62
CA GLU A 238 26.79 17.94 -28.08
C GLU A 238 25.71 18.88 -28.64
N MET A 239 24.53 18.93 -28.00
CA MET A 239 23.48 19.91 -28.33
C MET A 239 23.90 21.33 -27.94
N SER A 240 24.51 21.55 -26.77
CA SER A 240 24.99 22.89 -26.36
C SER A 240 26.12 23.43 -27.23
N ARG A 241 27.03 22.57 -27.76
CA ARG A 241 28.06 22.98 -28.73
C ARG A 241 27.51 23.37 -30.10
N SER A 242 26.30 22.93 -30.44
CA SER A 242 25.68 23.22 -31.74
C SER A 242 25.04 24.61 -31.81
N TRP A 243 24.73 25.23 -30.66
CA TRP A 243 24.15 26.58 -30.57
C TRP A 243 25.18 27.71 -30.35
N GLU A 244 26.45 27.39 -30.11
CA GLU A 244 27.54 28.37 -29.92
C GLU A 244 28.34 28.66 -31.19
N LYS A 245 27.94 28.18 -32.37
CA LYS A 245 28.60 28.60 -33.61
C LYS A 245 28.06 29.96 -34.06
N PRO A 246 28.84 31.05 -33.99
CA PRO A 246 28.45 32.29 -34.64
C PRO A 246 28.36 32.04 -36.15
N TYR A 247 27.28 32.51 -36.78
CA TYR A 247 27.27 32.76 -38.21
C TYR A 247 28.40 33.75 -38.52
N SER A 248 29.52 33.23 -39.03
CA SER A 248 30.61 34.04 -39.55
C SER A 248 30.88 33.65 -41.01
N SER A 249 30.18 34.35 -41.90
CA SER A 249 30.68 34.88 -43.18
C SER A 249 29.56 35.66 -43.84
#